data_AF-A0A368EKU9-F1
#
_entry.id   AF-A0A368EKU9-F1
#
_cell.length_a   1.000
_cell.length_b   1.000
_cell.length_c   1.000
_cell.angle_alpha   90.00
_cell.angle_beta   90.00
_cell.angle_gamma   90.00
#
_symmetry.space_group_name_H-M   'P 1'
#
loop_
_entity.id
_entity.type
_entity.pdbx_description
1 polymer ?
#
loop_
_entity_poly.entity_id
_entity_poly.type
_entity_poly.pdbx_seq_one_letter_code
_entity_poly.pdbx_strand_id
1 'polypeptide(L)'
;MRYFILFLFFISSNAFSDNLDTSLSLPCLGCHGKSTNLTIPSLYGLDEDYIYNSLMDYKLDNRKNYLMQLISKGYSEQQIRILSYYFSKGYNNNE
;
A
#
# COMPACT_ATOMS: atom_id res chain seq x y z
N MET A 1 -35.36 21.74 40.35
CA MET A 1 -35.43 21.25 38.96
C MET A 1 -34.19 21.71 38.22
N ARG A 2 -33.17 20.84 38.15
CA ARG A 2 -31.83 21.16 37.65
C ARG A 2 -31.49 20.13 36.58
N TYR A 3 -32.02 20.34 35.37
CA TYR A 3 -31.70 19.52 34.21
C TYR A 3 -30.36 19.99 33.64
N PHE A 4 -29.30 19.44 34.22
CA PHE A 4 -27.96 19.42 33.66
C PHE A 4 -27.95 18.40 32.50
N ILE A 5 -28.54 18.77 31.36
CA ILE A 5 -28.51 17.93 30.16
C ILE A 5 -27.26 18.27 29.36
N LEU A 6 -26.22 17.48 29.64
CA LEU A 6 -25.31 16.86 28.66
C LEU A 6 -25.63 17.20 27.19
N PHE A 7 -24.84 18.08 26.60
CA PHE A 7 -24.67 18.14 25.15
C PHE A 7 -23.18 18.04 24.84
N LEU A 8 -22.63 16.84 25.03
CA LEU A 8 -21.32 16.44 24.50
C LEU A 8 -21.48 16.31 22.98
N PHE A 9 -21.24 17.41 22.28
CA PHE A 9 -21.13 17.43 20.82
C PHE A 9 -19.87 16.63 20.45
N PHE A 10 -20.04 15.34 20.16
CA PHE A 10 -19.01 14.49 19.57
C PHE A 10 -18.77 14.96 18.13
N ILE A 11 -17.86 15.92 17.96
CA ILE A 11 -17.30 16.24 16.65
C ILE A 11 -16.37 15.09 16.30
N SER A 12 -16.84 14.16 15.48
CA SER A 12 -16.02 13.10 14.91
C SER A 12 -15.07 13.71 13.88
N SER A 13 -13.86 14.07 14.31
CA SER A 13 -12.78 14.45 13.40
C SER A 13 -12.36 13.22 12.59
N ASN A 14 -12.74 13.15 11.31
CA ASN A 14 -12.13 12.21 10.38
C ASN A 14 -10.72 12.73 10.05
N ALA A 15 -9.69 12.08 10.58
CA ALA A 15 -8.32 12.31 10.13
C ALA A 15 -8.17 11.67 8.74
N PHE A 16 -8.23 12.48 7.68
CA PHE A 16 -7.86 12.06 6.34
C PHE A 16 -6.32 12.05 6.24
N SER A 17 -5.73 10.91 5.93
CA SER A 17 -4.28 10.79 5.71
C SER A 17 -4.00 11.17 4.26
N ASP A 18 -3.36 12.33 4.06
CA ASP A 18 -2.91 12.81 2.75
C ASP A 18 -1.77 11.96 2.14
N ASN A 19 -1.29 10.95 2.87
CA ASN A 19 -0.10 10.13 2.57
C ASN A 19 -0.37 8.62 2.66
N LEU A 20 -1.59 8.19 2.29
CA LEU A 20 -2.01 6.79 2.33
C LEU A 20 -1.14 5.90 1.43
N ASP A 21 -0.82 6.37 0.23
CA ASP A 21 0.02 5.67 -0.76
C ASP A 21 1.43 5.40 -0.22
N THR A 22 2.04 6.40 0.39
CA THR A 22 3.36 6.32 1.03
C THR A 22 3.32 5.36 2.21
N SER A 23 2.30 5.46 3.06
CA SER A 23 2.17 4.57 4.23
C SER A 23 1.97 3.11 3.81
N LEU A 24 1.23 2.86 2.73
CA LEU A 24 1.04 1.52 2.17
C LEU A 24 2.32 0.95 1.55
N SER A 25 3.18 1.78 0.95
CA SER A 25 4.36 1.34 0.20
C SER A 25 5.58 1.04 1.07
N LEU A 26 5.70 1.67 2.25
CA LEU A 26 6.84 1.50 3.17
C LEU A 26 7.19 0.03 3.47
N PRO A 27 6.24 -0.89 3.74
CA PRO A 27 6.55 -2.31 3.98
C PRO A 27 7.20 -2.99 2.78
N CYS A 28 6.86 -2.59 1.55
CA CYS A 28 7.44 -3.17 0.34
C CYS A 28 8.93 -2.79 0.22
N LEU A 29 9.29 -1.56 0.63
CA LEU A 29 10.65 -1.03 0.52
C LEU A 29 11.68 -1.76 1.40
N GLY A 30 11.22 -2.44 2.46
CA GLY A 30 12.09 -3.25 3.32
C GLY A 30 12.80 -4.38 2.56
N CYS A 31 12.20 -4.88 1.47
CA CYS A 31 12.83 -5.87 0.59
C CYS A 31 13.10 -5.33 -0.81
N HIS A 32 12.18 -4.53 -1.36
CA HIS A 32 12.14 -4.14 -2.77
C HIS A 32 12.69 -2.73 -3.08
N GLY A 33 13.29 -2.05 -2.10
CA GLY A 33 13.80 -0.68 -2.27
C GLY A 33 14.95 -0.57 -3.29
N LYS A 34 16.11 -0.09 -2.86
CA LYS A 34 17.31 -0.02 -3.73
C LYS A 34 17.98 -1.40 -3.86
N SER A 35 17.19 -2.41 -4.22
CA SER A 35 17.69 -3.77 -4.42
C SER A 35 18.37 -3.88 -5.78
N THR A 36 19.60 -4.39 -5.77
CA THR A 36 20.34 -4.82 -6.98
C THR A 36 20.27 -6.33 -7.17
N ASN A 37 19.56 -7.04 -6.29
CA ASN A 37 19.42 -8.49 -6.32
C ASN A 37 18.33 -8.91 -7.31
N LEU A 38 18.66 -9.80 -8.25
CA LEU A 38 17.70 -10.33 -9.22
C LEU A 38 16.56 -11.14 -8.57
N THR A 39 16.79 -11.72 -7.40
CA THR A 39 15.80 -12.52 -6.67
C THR A 39 14.72 -11.66 -6.01
N ILE A 40 15.06 -10.45 -5.58
CA ILE A 40 14.13 -9.47 -5.00
C ILE A 40 14.29 -8.19 -5.84
N PRO A 41 13.58 -8.08 -6.97
CA PRO A 41 13.77 -6.97 -7.89
C PRO A 41 13.30 -5.65 -7.26
N SER A 42 13.87 -4.54 -7.72
CA SER A 42 13.31 -3.23 -7.40
C SER A 42 11.92 -3.07 -8.03
N LEU A 43 11.00 -2.42 -7.32
CA LEU A 43 9.67 -2.11 -7.83
C LEU A 43 9.60 -0.76 -8.56
N TYR A 44 10.59 0.10 -8.34
CA TYR A 44 10.57 1.47 -8.88
C TYR A 44 10.67 1.49 -10.41
N GLY A 45 9.78 2.25 -11.04
CA GLY A 45 9.79 2.46 -12.48
C GLY A 45 9.34 1.25 -13.30
N LEU A 46 8.80 0.22 -12.65
CA LEU A 46 8.06 -0.83 -13.34
C LEU A 46 6.71 -0.30 -13.82
N ASP A 47 6.21 -0.87 -14.90
CA ASP A 47 4.89 -0.55 -15.42
C ASP A 47 3.79 -0.82 -14.38
N GLU A 48 2.80 0.07 -14.28
CA GLU A 48 1.71 -0.01 -13.30
C GLU A 48 0.92 -1.31 -13.45
N ASP A 49 0.54 -1.68 -14.69
CA ASP A 49 -0.23 -2.89 -14.97
C ASP A 49 0.59 -4.13 -14.65
N TYR A 50 1.91 -4.10 -14.91
CA TYR A 50 2.79 -5.20 -14.51
C TYR A 50 2.80 -5.42 -13.00
N ILE A 51 2.91 -4.35 -12.19
CA ILE A 51 2.89 -4.46 -10.72
C ILE A 51 1.53 -4.96 -10.24
N TYR A 52 0.44 -4.39 -10.77
CA TYR A 52 -0.92 -4.76 -10.42
C TYR A 52 -1.20 -6.23 -10.69
N ASN A 53 -0.93 -6.69 -11.92
CA ASN A 53 -1.17 -8.07 -12.33
C ASN A 53 -0.29 -9.04 -11.51
N SER A 54 0.97 -8.67 -11.26
CA SER A 54 1.87 -9.48 -10.42
C SER A 54 1.34 -9.68 -9.00
N LEU A 55 0.90 -8.60 -8.35
CA LEU A 55 0.35 -8.66 -6.99
C LEU A 55 -0.98 -9.43 -6.95
N MET A 56 -1.85 -9.23 -7.94
CA MET A 56 -3.09 -10.00 -8.05
C MET A 56 -2.83 -11.49 -8.29
N ASP A 57 -1.86 -11.84 -9.13
CA ASP A 57 -1.48 -13.23 -9.36
C ASP A 57 -0.88 -13.89 -8.12
N TYR A 58 -0.11 -13.15 -7.32
CA TYR A 58 0.35 -13.65 -6.02
C TYR A 58 -0.82 -13.80 -5.04
N LYS A 59 -1.74 -12.84 -4.99
CA LYS A 59 -2.92 -12.87 -4.12
C LYS A 59 -3.83 -14.08 -4.42
N LEU A 60 -4.01 -14.38 -5.71
CA LEU A 60 -4.85 -15.47 -6.22
C LEU A 60 -4.12 -16.80 -6.40
N ASP A 61 -2.85 -16.89 -5.97
CA ASP A 61 -1.99 -18.06 -6.09
C ASP A 61 -1.69 -18.55 -7.54
N ASN A 62 -1.95 -17.70 -8.55
CA ASN A 62 -1.61 -17.92 -9.96
C ASN A 62 -0.10 -17.85 -10.21
N ARG A 63 0.59 -16.95 -9.51
CA ARG A 63 2.05 -16.82 -9.54
C ARG A 63 2.67 -17.42 -8.28
N LYS A 64 3.67 -18.28 -8.45
CA LYS A 64 4.29 -19.02 -7.34
C LYS A 64 5.44 -18.24 -6.72
N ASN A 65 5.24 -17.80 -5.48
CA ASN A 65 6.28 -17.35 -4.56
C ASN A 65 5.66 -17.31 -3.16
N TYR A 66 6.11 -18.20 -2.26
CA TYR A 66 5.51 -18.36 -0.94
C TYR A 66 5.41 -17.04 -0.17
N LEU A 67 6.49 -16.24 -0.18
CA LEU A 67 6.55 -15.00 0.56
C LEU A 67 5.61 -13.94 -0.04
N MET A 68 5.66 -13.73 -1.36
CA MET A 68 4.83 -12.72 -2.01
C MET A 68 3.35 -13.10 -2.04
N GLN A 69 3.00 -14.38 -2.07
CA GLN A 69 1.64 -14.85 -1.89
C GLN A 69 1.09 -14.45 -0.51
N LEU A 70 1.87 -14.69 0.55
CA LEU A 70 1.50 -14.30 1.91
C LEU A 70 1.34 -12.78 2.04
N ILE A 71 2.30 -12.01 1.50
CA ILE A 71 2.27 -10.55 1.54
C ILE A 71 1.06 -10.00 0.77
N SER A 72 0.85 -10.44 -0.48
CA SER A 72 -0.20 -9.88 -1.36
C SER A 72 -1.61 -10.19 -0.85
N LYS A 73 -1.80 -11.28 -0.11
CA LYS A 73 -3.06 -11.62 0.54
C LYS A 73 -3.47 -10.61 1.62
N GLY A 74 -2.51 -9.91 2.24
CA GLY A 74 -2.75 -8.89 3.25
C GLY A 74 -3.32 -7.57 2.72
N TYR A 75 -3.31 -7.35 1.40
CA TYR A 75 -3.79 -6.12 0.78
C TYR A 75 -5.13 -6.32 0.06
N SER A 76 -5.98 -5.30 0.09
CA SER A 76 -7.17 -5.24 -0.77
C SER A 76 -6.79 -4.94 -2.23
N GLU A 77 -7.67 -5.22 -3.19
CA GLU A 77 -7.44 -4.87 -4.60
C GLU A 77 -7.23 -3.35 -4.79
N GLN A 78 -7.98 -2.53 -4.04
CA GLN A 78 -7.82 -1.08 -4.05
C GLN A 78 -6.43 -0.67 -3.55
N GLN A 79 -5.94 -1.29 -2.47
CA GLN A 79 -4.58 -1.03 -1.98
C GLN A 79 -3.52 -1.51 -2.97
N ILE A 80 -3.73 -2.66 -3.64
CA ILE A 80 -2.85 -3.14 -4.71
C ILE A 80 -2.78 -2.12 -5.86
N ARG A 81 -3.90 -1.53 -6.25
CA ARG A 81 -3.91 -0.46 -7.27
C ARG A 81 -3.12 0.77 -6.82
N ILE A 82 -3.30 1.21 -5.56
CA ILE A 82 -2.54 2.33 -4.99
C ILE A 82 -1.04 2.04 -4.99
N LEU A 83 -0.63 0.84 -4.55
CA LEU A 83 0.76 0.39 -4.56
C LEU A 83 1.35 0.36 -5.97
N SER A 84 0.58 -0.16 -6.94
CA SER A 84 1.00 -0.26 -8.34
C SER A 84 1.25 1.13 -8.93
N TYR A 85 0.31 2.04 -8.71
CA TYR A 85 0.48 3.44 -9.11
C TYR A 85 1.70 4.08 -8.44
N TYR A 86 1.84 3.93 -7.12
CA TYR A 86 2.95 4.50 -6.35
C TYR A 86 4.33 4.09 -6.92
N PHE A 87 4.54 2.79 -7.15
CA PHE A 87 5.83 2.29 -7.66
C PHE A 87 6.07 2.61 -9.14
N SER A 88 5.01 2.73 -9.94
CA SER A 88 5.12 3.10 -11.36
C SER A 88 5.61 4.53 -11.59
N LYS A 89 5.26 5.45 -10.69
CA LYS A 89 5.67 6.86 -10.79
C LYS A 89 7.15 7.08 -10.50
N GLY A 90 7.85 6.08 -9.98
CA GLY A 90 9.23 6.21 -9.53
C GLY A 90 9.32 7.07 -8.26
N TYR A 91 10.37 6.85 -7.48
CA TYR A 91 10.68 7.62 -6.28
C TYR A 91 10.70 9.13 -6.61
N ASN A 92 9.70 9.89 -6.13
CA ASN A 92 9.68 11.35 -6.19
C ASN A 92 10.32 11.89 -4.92
N ASN A 93 11.59 12.27 -4.98
CA ASN A 93 12.45 12.70 -3.86
C ASN A 93 12.11 14.11 -3.35
N ASN A 94 10.84 14.46 -3.16
CA ASN A 94 10.46 15.80 -2.71
C ASN A 94 9.87 15.85 -1.30
N GLU A 95 10.13 14.83 -0.47
CA GLU A 95 10.05 14.87 0.99
C GLU A 95 11.17 14.04 1.64
#